data_AF-W2MJD5-F1
#
_entry.id   AF-W2MJD5-F1
#
_cell.length_a   1.000
_cell.length_b   1.000
_cell.length_c   1.000
_cell.angle_alpha   90.00
_cell.angle_beta   90.00
_cell.angle_gamma   90.00
#
_symmetry.space_group_name_H-M   'P 1'
#
loop_
_entity.id
_entity.type
_entity.pdbx_description
1 polymer ?
#
loop_
_entity_poly.entity_id
_entity_poly.type
_entity_poly.pdbx_seq_one_letter_code
_entity_poly.pdbx_strand_id
1 'polypeptide(L)'
;MEEVQTSRAPSLAAAVACWAILWTFILNVVPAGVKGRNHIITLNAAHGVVSTISSTITLYYGLDTTISVAVSLSFFLVDLAAMVYSDGVKNLLSLRQSRLMDYGHHVFGLYWGVLLFVNEPTVCDVSFGNPYVWIQTNEVSTGFYNWYRLTDSTVAGALFASSFFLSRVVFNTVYIIPRVAKQCQPLYVLGCSPFFMLQYAWFYMIARKLVPSAPQGEQTKGTPTTGERRAETETKKDA
;
A
#
# COMPACT_ATOMS: atom_id res chain seq x y z
N MET A 1 -19.46 38.56 14.00
CA MET A 1 -20.22 37.44 13.41
C MET A 1 -19.32 36.24 13.47
N GLU A 2 -19.58 35.29 14.36
CA GLU A 2 -18.95 33.98 14.26
C GLU A 2 -19.48 33.33 12.98
N GLU A 3 -18.59 33.11 12.01
CA GLU A 3 -18.87 32.21 10.90
C GLU A 3 -19.13 30.83 11.51
N VAL A 4 -20.37 30.37 11.42
CA VAL A 4 -20.69 28.97 11.73
C VAL A 4 -19.98 28.12 10.67
N GLN A 5 -18.79 27.63 10.99
CA GLN A 5 -18.09 26.66 10.14
C GLN A 5 -19.00 25.44 9.99
N THR A 6 -19.61 25.30 8.82
CA THR A 6 -20.41 24.13 8.48
C THR A 6 -19.47 22.94 8.33
N SER A 7 -19.73 21.90 9.11
CA SER A 7 -18.93 20.68 9.05
C SER A 7 -18.97 20.06 7.65
N ARG A 8 -17.79 19.74 7.10
CA ARG A 8 -17.64 19.03 5.81
C ARG A 8 -17.88 17.51 5.93
N ALA A 9 -18.15 17.00 7.13
CA ALA A 9 -18.31 15.57 7.36
C ALA A 9 -19.45 14.91 6.56
N PRO A 10 -20.64 15.53 6.38
CA PRO A 10 -21.69 14.94 5.54
C PRO A 10 -21.27 14.81 4.07
N SER A 11 -20.59 15.82 3.53
CA SER A 11 -20.07 15.80 2.16
C SER A 11 -19.01 14.72 1.98
N LEU A 12 -18.12 14.55 2.97
CA LEU A 12 -17.16 13.44 2.97
C LEU A 12 -17.87 12.09 2.99
N ALA A 13 -18.86 11.88 3.86
CA ALA A 13 -19.58 10.61 3.96
C ALA A 13 -20.29 10.26 2.64
N ALA A 14 -20.95 11.23 2.02
CA ALA A 14 -21.58 11.05 0.72
C ALA A 14 -20.55 10.69 -0.37
N ALA A 15 -19.43 11.42 -0.43
CA ALA A 15 -18.37 11.14 -1.39
C ALA A 15 -17.74 9.75 -1.18
N VAL A 16 -17.49 9.36 0.07
CA VAL A 16 -16.98 8.02 0.42
C VAL A 16 -17.95 6.94 -0.02
N ALA A 17 -19.27 7.12 0.19
CA ALA A 17 -20.26 6.16 -0.26
C ALA A 17 -20.28 6.02 -1.80
N CYS A 18 -20.27 7.13 -2.53
CA CYS A 18 -20.22 7.13 -4.00
C CYS A 18 -18.97 6.43 -4.54
N TRP A 19 -17.79 6.75 -3.99
CA TRP A 19 -16.55 6.10 -4.40
C TRP A 19 -16.49 4.62 -3.99
N ALA A 20 -17.06 4.24 -2.84
CA ALA A 20 -17.12 2.84 -2.42
C ALA A 20 -17.96 1.99 -3.39
N ILE A 21 -19.06 2.54 -3.92
CA ILE A 21 -19.85 1.88 -4.98
C ILE A 21 -18.98 1.67 -6.22
N LEU A 22 -18.23 2.69 -6.65
CA LEU A 22 -17.36 2.59 -7.82
C LEU A 22 -16.23 1.57 -7.62
N TRP A 23 -15.55 1.57 -6.47
CA TRP A 23 -14.53 0.58 -6.15
C TRP A 23 -15.08 -0.84 -6.11
N THR A 24 -16.26 -1.01 -5.52
CA THR A 24 -16.95 -2.30 -5.50
C THR A 24 -17.31 -2.74 -6.93
N PHE A 25 -17.79 -1.84 -7.78
CA PHE A 25 -18.05 -2.13 -9.18
C PHE A 25 -16.78 -2.59 -9.91
N ILE A 26 -15.67 -1.86 -9.77
CA ILE A 26 -14.37 -2.23 -10.37
C ILE A 26 -13.92 -3.61 -9.89
N LEU A 27 -14.04 -3.88 -8.59
CA LEU A 27 -13.68 -5.16 -7.98
C LEU A 27 -14.47 -6.34 -8.59
N ASN A 28 -15.75 -6.14 -8.90
CA ASN A 28 -16.64 -7.19 -9.41
C ASN A 28 -16.60 -7.33 -10.94
N VAL A 29 -16.30 -6.27 -11.68
CA VAL A 29 -16.24 -6.30 -13.15
C VAL A 29 -14.96 -6.96 -13.66
N VAL A 30 -13.86 -6.81 -12.93
CA VAL A 30 -12.59 -7.46 -13.30
C VAL A 30 -12.66 -8.94 -12.91
N PRO A 31 -12.62 -9.89 -13.85
CA PRO A 31 -12.72 -11.30 -13.52
C PRO A 31 -11.51 -11.74 -12.68
N ALA A 32 -11.75 -12.66 -11.75
CA ALA A 32 -10.68 -13.36 -11.07
C ALA A 32 -9.92 -14.21 -12.11
N GLY A 33 -8.70 -13.78 -12.48
CA GLY A 33 -7.84 -14.56 -13.36
C GLY A 33 -7.35 -15.86 -12.71
N VAL A 34 -6.47 -16.60 -13.39
CA VAL A 34 -6.03 -17.97 -13.02
C VAL A 34 -5.54 -18.10 -11.56
N LYS A 35 -4.93 -17.04 -11.01
CA LYS A 35 -4.43 -17.02 -9.61
C LYS A 35 -5.47 -16.52 -8.58
N GLY A 36 -6.70 -16.25 -8.99
CA GLY A 36 -7.79 -15.79 -8.13
C GLY A 36 -7.61 -14.39 -7.52
N ARG A 37 -6.58 -13.63 -7.91
CA ARG A 37 -6.19 -12.35 -7.26
C ARG A 37 -6.11 -11.15 -8.21
N ASN A 38 -6.36 -11.36 -9.49
CA ASN A 38 -6.18 -10.31 -10.50
C ASN A 38 -7.14 -9.12 -10.27
N HIS A 39 -8.34 -9.37 -9.75
CA HIS A 39 -9.31 -8.32 -9.44
C HIS A 39 -8.81 -7.36 -8.34
N ILE A 40 -8.20 -7.88 -7.26
CA ILE A 40 -7.58 -7.06 -6.20
C ILE A 40 -6.39 -6.27 -6.74
N ILE A 41 -5.53 -6.92 -7.54
CA ILE A 41 -4.36 -6.28 -8.14
C ILE A 41 -4.78 -5.11 -9.05
N THR A 42 -5.83 -5.30 -9.84
CA THR A 42 -6.37 -4.24 -10.71
C THR A 42 -7.01 -3.12 -9.89
N LEU A 43 -7.75 -3.42 -8.82
CA LEU A 43 -8.31 -2.41 -7.92
C LEU A 43 -7.20 -1.52 -7.34
N ASN A 44 -6.11 -2.12 -6.86
CA ASN A 44 -4.98 -1.39 -6.28
C ASN A 44 -4.27 -0.53 -7.33
N ALA A 45 -4.13 -1.02 -8.56
CA ALA A 45 -3.58 -0.23 -9.65
C ALA A 45 -4.47 0.98 -9.99
N ALA A 46 -5.79 0.78 -10.07
CA ALA A 46 -6.76 1.84 -10.35
C ALA A 46 -6.76 2.90 -9.24
N HIS A 47 -6.77 2.48 -7.98
CA HIS A 47 -6.63 3.41 -6.85
C HIS A 47 -5.32 4.18 -6.93
N GLY A 48 -4.20 3.54 -7.24
CA GLY A 48 -2.91 4.23 -7.34
C GLY A 48 -2.92 5.39 -8.34
N VAL A 49 -3.54 5.18 -9.51
CA VAL A 49 -3.71 6.22 -10.54
C VAL A 49 -4.67 7.31 -10.08
N VAL A 50 -5.87 6.93 -9.63
CA VAL A 50 -6.93 7.89 -9.27
C VAL A 50 -6.55 8.73 -8.05
N SER A 51 -5.94 8.13 -7.03
CA SER A 51 -5.46 8.85 -5.83
C SER A 51 -4.33 9.81 -6.17
N THR A 52 -3.36 9.41 -7.01
CA THR A 52 -2.27 10.30 -7.45
C THR A 52 -2.81 11.48 -8.24
N ILE A 53 -3.71 11.25 -9.21
CA ILE A 53 -4.27 12.33 -10.04
C ILE A 53 -5.13 13.27 -9.18
N SER A 54 -6.05 12.73 -8.39
CA SER A 54 -6.95 13.54 -7.57
C SER A 54 -6.18 14.39 -6.55
N SER A 55 -5.21 13.81 -5.84
CA SER A 55 -4.37 14.57 -4.91
C SER A 55 -3.53 15.64 -5.61
N THR A 56 -2.93 15.32 -6.75
CA THR A 56 -2.14 16.30 -7.53
C THR A 56 -3.00 17.48 -7.97
N ILE A 57 -4.20 17.22 -8.49
CA ILE A 57 -5.14 18.27 -8.91
C ILE A 57 -5.58 19.10 -7.69
N THR A 58 -5.95 18.45 -6.59
CA THR A 58 -6.34 19.13 -5.35
C THR A 58 -5.25 20.07 -4.85
N LEU A 59 -4.00 19.60 -4.80
CA LEU A 59 -2.87 20.39 -4.30
C LEU A 59 -2.48 21.52 -5.28
N TYR A 60 -2.44 21.23 -6.58
CA TYR A 60 -2.00 22.19 -7.59
C TYR A 60 -2.97 23.38 -7.73
N TYR A 61 -4.28 23.11 -7.67
CA TYR A 61 -5.31 24.15 -7.80
C TYR A 61 -5.85 24.65 -6.46
N GLY A 62 -5.34 24.15 -5.33
CA GLY A 62 -5.82 24.53 -4.00
C GLY A 62 -7.30 24.20 -3.78
N LEU A 63 -7.76 23.05 -4.29
CA LEU A 63 -9.17 22.65 -4.18
C LEU A 63 -9.49 22.10 -2.79
N ASP A 64 -10.78 22.00 -2.50
CA ASP A 64 -11.28 21.29 -1.35
C ASP A 64 -10.81 19.82 -1.35
N THR A 65 -10.35 19.35 -0.19
CA THR A 65 -9.72 18.04 -0.02
C THR A 65 -10.71 16.88 0.03
N THR A 66 -12.02 17.15 0.16
CA THR A 66 -13.07 16.13 0.37
C THR A 66 -13.00 15.02 -0.66
N ILE A 67 -12.88 15.35 -1.95
CA ILE A 67 -12.85 14.34 -3.02
C ILE A 67 -11.58 13.50 -2.95
N SER A 68 -10.40 14.13 -2.85
CA SER A 68 -9.12 13.42 -2.76
C SER A 68 -9.05 12.49 -1.53
N VAL A 69 -9.58 12.93 -0.38
CA VAL A 69 -9.66 12.13 0.84
C VAL A 69 -10.66 10.98 0.65
N ALA A 70 -11.85 11.25 0.11
CA ALA A 70 -12.89 10.25 -0.12
C ALA A 70 -12.43 9.12 -1.05
N VAL A 71 -11.68 9.45 -2.12
CA VAL A 71 -11.09 8.47 -3.06
C VAL A 71 -10.32 7.39 -2.30
N SER A 72 -9.41 7.79 -1.40
CA SER A 72 -8.56 6.84 -0.69
C SER A 72 -9.25 6.20 0.52
N LEU A 73 -10.09 6.94 1.26
CA LEU A 73 -10.86 6.36 2.37
C LEU A 73 -11.79 5.24 1.90
N SER A 74 -12.53 5.48 0.83
CA SER A 74 -13.44 4.48 0.25
C SER A 74 -12.67 3.27 -0.30
N PHE A 75 -11.52 3.49 -0.95
CA PHE A 75 -10.66 2.40 -1.40
C PHE A 75 -10.19 1.56 -0.21
N PHE A 76 -9.61 2.19 0.81
CA PHE A 76 -9.12 1.45 1.97
C PHE A 76 -10.23 0.67 2.67
N LEU A 77 -11.46 1.19 2.69
CA LEU A 77 -12.61 0.48 3.25
C LEU A 77 -12.99 -0.74 2.40
N VAL A 78 -13.11 -0.57 1.09
CA VAL A 78 -13.53 -1.63 0.16
C VAL A 78 -12.48 -2.73 0.07
N ASP A 79 -11.20 -2.38 -0.09
CA ASP A 79 -10.12 -3.38 -0.16
C ASP A 79 -9.96 -4.09 1.20
N LEU A 80 -10.05 -3.37 2.33
CA LEU A 80 -10.02 -4.02 3.65
C LEU A 80 -11.16 -5.04 3.83
N ALA A 81 -12.38 -4.71 3.39
CA ALA A 81 -13.51 -5.65 3.40
C ALA A 81 -13.24 -6.87 2.52
N ALA A 82 -12.70 -6.68 1.31
CA ALA A 82 -12.30 -7.76 0.42
C ALA A 82 -11.17 -8.63 1.01
N MET A 83 -10.21 -8.02 1.69
CA MET A 83 -9.14 -8.70 2.41
C MET A 83 -9.70 -9.58 3.53
N VAL A 84 -10.59 -9.05 4.38
CA VAL A 84 -11.24 -9.81 5.46
C VAL A 84 -12.08 -10.96 4.91
N TYR A 85 -12.84 -10.72 3.84
CA TYR A 85 -13.65 -11.75 3.19
C TYR A 85 -12.77 -12.89 2.63
N SER A 86 -11.66 -12.56 1.97
CA SER A 86 -10.77 -13.54 1.34
C SER A 86 -9.91 -14.31 2.34
N ASP A 87 -9.40 -13.67 3.38
CA ASP A 87 -8.50 -14.31 4.35
C ASP A 87 -9.27 -15.02 5.48
N GLY A 88 -10.48 -14.55 5.80
CA GLY A 88 -11.30 -15.03 6.89
C GLY A 88 -10.83 -14.54 8.27
N VAL A 89 -11.78 -14.04 9.08
CA VAL A 89 -11.50 -13.40 10.38
C VAL A 89 -10.70 -14.30 11.34
N LYS A 90 -10.94 -15.61 11.31
CA LYS A 90 -10.28 -16.58 12.20
C LYS A 90 -8.78 -16.77 11.90
N ASN A 91 -8.35 -16.45 10.68
CA ASN A 91 -6.98 -16.70 10.23
C ASN A 91 -6.06 -15.48 10.37
N LEU A 92 -6.59 -14.32 10.78
CA LEU A 92 -5.85 -13.05 10.76
C LEU A 92 -4.51 -13.12 11.49
N LEU A 93 -4.46 -13.79 12.64
CA LEU A 93 -3.23 -13.92 13.45
C LEU A 93 -2.20 -14.90 12.86
N SER A 94 -2.61 -15.75 11.92
CA SER A 94 -1.74 -16.72 11.23
C SER A 94 -1.20 -16.20 9.90
N LEU A 95 -1.56 -14.96 9.52
CA LEU A 95 -1.14 -14.37 8.26
C LEU A 95 0.36 -14.08 8.23
N ARG A 96 0.94 -14.16 7.04
CA ARG A 96 2.33 -13.75 6.80
C ARG A 96 2.49 -12.27 7.14
N GLN A 97 3.66 -11.90 7.66
CA GLN A 97 3.97 -10.51 8.05
C GLN A 97 3.67 -9.49 6.95
N SER A 98 3.98 -9.79 5.68
CA SER A 98 3.68 -8.89 4.56
C SER A 98 2.18 -8.59 4.44
N ARG A 99 1.33 -9.59 4.71
CA ARG A 99 -0.12 -9.43 4.66
C ARG A 99 -0.66 -8.67 5.87
N LEU A 100 -0.08 -8.88 7.06
CA LEU A 100 -0.37 -8.08 8.25
C LEU A 100 -0.01 -6.60 8.06
N MET A 101 1.10 -6.32 7.36
CA MET A 101 1.47 -4.95 6.99
C MET A 101 0.45 -4.31 6.04
N ASP A 102 -0.11 -5.06 5.09
CA ASP A 102 -1.19 -4.56 4.23
C ASP A 102 -2.42 -4.17 5.08
N TYR A 103 -2.81 -5.01 6.05
CA TYR A 103 -3.89 -4.68 7.00
C TYR A 103 -3.58 -3.40 7.79
N GLY A 104 -2.37 -3.30 8.33
CA GLY A 104 -1.92 -2.12 9.05
C GLY A 104 -2.00 -0.86 8.18
N HIS A 105 -1.54 -0.94 6.94
CA HIS A 105 -1.61 0.17 5.98
C HIS A 105 -3.05 0.65 5.76
N HIS A 106 -4.01 -0.25 5.56
CA HIS A 106 -5.41 0.09 5.34
C HIS A 106 -6.05 0.72 6.58
N VAL A 107 -5.83 0.12 7.75
CA VAL A 107 -6.38 0.63 9.02
C VAL A 107 -5.79 2.01 9.36
N PHE A 108 -4.47 2.17 9.22
CA PHE A 108 -3.82 3.46 9.43
C PHE A 108 -4.27 4.49 8.39
N GLY A 109 -4.43 4.09 7.12
CA GLY A 109 -4.95 4.95 6.06
C GLY A 109 -6.35 5.49 6.38
N LEU A 110 -7.26 4.61 6.81
CA LEU A 110 -8.61 4.99 7.25
C LEU A 110 -8.58 5.95 8.46
N TYR A 111 -7.86 5.56 9.51
CA TYR A 111 -7.80 6.32 10.75
C TYR A 111 -7.23 7.73 10.52
N TRP A 112 -6.06 7.82 9.87
CA TRP A 112 -5.41 9.11 9.63
C TRP A 112 -6.13 9.96 8.59
N GLY A 113 -6.73 9.35 7.57
CA GLY A 113 -7.52 10.09 6.58
C GLY A 113 -8.73 10.78 7.19
N VAL A 114 -9.46 10.11 8.10
CA VAL A 114 -10.57 10.73 8.84
C VAL A 114 -10.05 11.78 9.80
N LEU A 115 -9.05 11.46 10.62
CA LEU A 115 -8.56 12.38 11.66
C LEU A 115 -8.01 13.67 11.05
N LEU A 116 -7.19 13.57 10.00
CA LEU A 116 -6.59 14.74 9.34
C LEU A 116 -7.60 15.56 8.55
N PHE A 117 -8.67 14.94 8.04
CA PHE A 117 -9.75 15.68 7.39
C PHE A 117 -10.60 16.47 8.38
N VAL A 118 -11.03 15.84 9.47
CA VAL A 118 -11.87 16.48 10.50
C VAL A 118 -11.14 17.64 11.16
N ASN A 119 -9.83 17.49 11.40
CA ASN A 119 -9.01 18.49 12.06
C ASN A 119 -8.22 19.37 11.07
N GLU A 120 -8.46 19.27 9.76
CA GLU A 120 -7.68 19.99 8.74
C GLU A 120 -7.50 21.50 9.04
N PRO A 121 -8.54 22.26 9.48
CA PRO A 121 -8.40 23.68 9.74
C PRO A 121 -7.51 24.02 10.95
N THR A 122 -7.24 23.06 11.82
CA THR A 122 -6.54 23.26 13.09
C THR A 122 -5.17 22.56 13.14
N VAL A 123 -4.89 21.67 12.20
CA VAL A 123 -3.70 20.80 12.21
C VAL A 123 -2.52 21.41 11.49
N CYS A 124 -2.75 22.02 10.33
CA CYS A 124 -1.71 22.60 9.49
C CYS A 124 -2.10 23.99 9.00
N ASP A 125 -1.11 24.81 8.67
CA ASP A 125 -1.31 26.05 7.94
C ASP A 125 -2.06 25.80 6.64
N VAL A 126 -3.00 26.69 6.31
CA VAL A 126 -3.81 26.64 5.08
C VAL A 126 -2.94 26.55 3.83
N SER A 127 -1.75 27.16 3.84
CA SER A 127 -0.79 27.11 2.72
C SER A 127 -0.17 25.73 2.48
N PHE A 128 -0.14 24.87 3.50
CA PHE A 128 0.28 23.48 3.36
C PHE A 128 -0.89 22.59 2.99
N GLY A 129 -2.08 22.86 3.53
CA GLY A 129 -3.26 22.03 3.33
C GLY A 129 -3.17 20.70 4.08
N ASN A 130 -3.87 19.68 3.60
CA ASN A 130 -4.01 18.40 4.29
C ASN A 130 -2.81 17.45 4.02
N PRO A 131 -2.03 17.04 5.04
CA PRO A 131 -0.91 16.11 4.88
C PRO A 131 -1.31 14.77 4.25
N TYR A 132 -2.53 14.32 4.49
CA TYR A 132 -3.03 13.06 3.92
C TYR A 132 -3.06 13.12 2.40
N VAL A 133 -3.46 14.28 1.83
CA VAL A 133 -3.53 14.49 0.38
C VAL A 133 -2.13 14.52 -0.24
N TRP A 134 -1.16 15.14 0.44
CA TRP A 134 0.23 15.06 0.01
C TRP A 134 0.74 13.62 -0.04
N ILE A 135 0.44 12.82 0.98
CA ILE A 135 0.89 11.44 1.05
C ILE A 135 0.29 10.60 -0.10
N GLN A 136 -0.93 10.89 -0.56
CA GLN A 136 -1.56 10.19 -1.69
C GLN A 136 -0.79 10.33 -3.01
N THR A 137 -0.03 11.41 -3.20
CA THR A 137 0.83 11.57 -4.39
C THR A 137 1.89 10.45 -4.51
N ASN A 138 2.17 9.76 -3.40
CA ASN A 138 3.12 8.65 -3.35
C ASN A 138 2.59 7.34 -3.94
N GLU A 139 1.30 7.29 -4.28
CA GLU A 139 0.66 6.13 -4.87
C GLU A 139 1.04 5.89 -6.34
N VAL A 140 1.83 6.79 -6.95
CA VAL A 140 2.36 6.63 -8.31
C VAL A 140 3.12 5.31 -8.50
N SER A 141 3.80 4.83 -7.46
CA SER A 141 4.55 3.56 -7.49
C SER A 141 3.64 2.32 -7.51
N THR A 142 2.40 2.44 -7.04
CA THR A 142 1.44 1.35 -6.92
C THR A 142 1.03 0.79 -8.29
N GLY A 143 0.96 1.65 -9.32
CA GLY A 143 0.71 1.19 -10.70
C GLY A 143 1.79 0.23 -11.20
N PHE A 144 3.07 0.61 -11.04
CA PHE A 144 4.20 -0.22 -11.46
C PHE A 144 4.32 -1.51 -10.63
N TYR A 145 4.02 -1.45 -9.33
CA TYR A 145 4.00 -2.63 -8.47
C TYR A 145 3.00 -3.68 -8.96
N ASN A 146 1.78 -3.25 -9.26
CA ASN A 146 0.73 -4.16 -9.72
C ASN A 146 1.04 -4.68 -11.13
N TRP A 147 1.60 -3.85 -12.02
CA TRP A 147 2.09 -4.30 -13.32
C TRP A 147 3.17 -5.39 -13.18
N TYR A 148 4.13 -5.18 -12.27
CA TYR A 148 5.15 -6.18 -11.96
C TYR A 148 4.52 -7.49 -11.46
N ARG A 149 3.57 -7.44 -10.52
CA ARG A 149 2.89 -8.64 -10.00
C ARG A 149 2.08 -9.42 -11.03
N LEU A 150 1.58 -8.76 -12.07
CA LEU A 150 0.81 -9.41 -13.14
C LEU A 150 1.70 -10.03 -14.21
N THR A 151 2.87 -9.45 -14.45
CA THR A 151 3.68 -9.77 -15.64
C THR A 151 5.07 -10.30 -15.34
N ASP A 152 5.52 -10.20 -14.09
CA ASP A 152 6.90 -10.48 -13.65
C ASP A 152 7.97 -9.72 -14.48
N SER A 153 7.58 -8.60 -15.11
CA SER A 153 8.44 -7.80 -15.99
C SER A 153 9.54 -7.08 -15.21
N THR A 154 10.80 -7.33 -15.57
CA THR A 154 11.97 -6.62 -14.99
C THR A 154 11.85 -5.10 -15.10
N VAL A 155 11.33 -4.60 -16.23
CA VAL A 155 11.11 -3.16 -16.45
C VAL A 155 10.09 -2.61 -15.45
N ALA A 156 8.96 -3.30 -15.25
CA ALA A 156 7.95 -2.90 -14.29
C ALA A 156 8.49 -2.93 -12.85
N GLY A 157 9.30 -3.94 -12.52
CA GLY A 157 9.98 -4.04 -11.21
C GLY A 157 10.98 -2.90 -10.96
N ALA A 158 11.76 -2.53 -11.97
CA ALA A 158 12.70 -1.42 -11.89
C ALA A 158 11.98 -0.06 -11.75
N LEU A 159 10.91 0.16 -12.52
CA LEU A 159 10.05 1.35 -12.42
C LEU A 159 9.36 1.43 -11.05
N PHE A 160 8.91 0.30 -10.51
CA PHE A 160 8.35 0.23 -9.16
C PHE A 160 9.40 0.63 -8.12
N ALA A 161 10.59 0.02 -8.14
CA ALA A 161 11.62 0.31 -7.14
C ALA A 161 12.09 1.77 -7.19
N SER A 162 12.31 2.32 -8.39
CA SER A 162 12.74 3.71 -8.57
C SER A 162 11.66 4.70 -8.17
N SER A 163 10.41 4.51 -8.62
CA SER A 163 9.29 5.37 -8.25
C SER A 163 8.99 5.31 -6.75
N PHE A 164 9.04 4.12 -6.13
CA PHE A 164 8.86 3.96 -4.69
C PHE A 164 9.94 4.71 -3.92
N PHE A 165 11.22 4.58 -4.32
CA PHE A 165 12.29 5.32 -3.68
C PHE A 165 12.09 6.84 -3.80
N LEU A 166 11.81 7.34 -5.01
CA LEU A 166 11.68 8.77 -5.24
C LEU A 166 10.47 9.38 -4.51
N SER A 167 9.29 8.76 -4.61
CA SER A 167 8.08 9.33 -3.99
C SER A 167 7.99 9.02 -2.49
N ARG A 168 8.21 7.78 -2.07
CA ARG A 168 7.97 7.37 -0.69
C ARG A 168 9.15 7.58 0.24
N VAL A 169 10.38 7.62 -0.27
CA VAL A 169 11.59 7.85 0.54
C VAL A 169 12.08 9.27 0.36
N VAL A 170 12.51 9.65 -0.85
CA VAL A 170 13.15 10.96 -1.09
C VAL A 170 12.16 12.10 -0.87
N PHE A 171 11.01 12.09 -1.54
CA PHE A 171 10.03 13.17 -1.43
C PHE A 171 9.45 13.27 0.00
N ASN A 172 9.14 12.15 0.66
CA ASN A 172 8.70 12.22 2.05
C ASN A 172 9.78 12.76 3.00
N THR A 173 11.02 12.30 2.89
CA THR A 173 12.11 12.71 3.80
C THR A 173 12.53 14.15 3.58
N VAL A 174 12.69 14.56 2.32
CA VAL A 174 13.29 15.85 1.95
C VAL A 174 12.24 16.96 1.89
N TYR A 175 10.99 16.63 1.57
CA TYR A 175 9.94 17.62 1.33
C TYR A 175 8.81 17.55 2.35
N ILE A 176 8.12 16.41 2.49
CA ILE A 176 6.92 16.32 3.34
C ILE A 176 7.23 16.46 4.82
N ILE A 177 8.13 15.64 5.37
CA ILE A 177 8.44 15.63 6.81
C ILE A 177 8.89 17.04 7.28
N PRO A 178 9.83 17.73 6.61
CA PRO A 178 10.23 19.06 7.02
C PRO A 178 9.12 20.10 6.95
N ARG A 179 8.20 19.99 5.98
CA ARG A 179 7.06 20.90 5.87
C ARG A 179 6.00 20.64 6.94
N VAL A 180 5.64 19.38 7.17
CA VAL A 180 4.72 19.01 8.26
C VAL A 180 5.29 19.44 9.61
N ALA A 181 6.61 19.28 9.85
CA ALA A 181 7.24 19.70 11.10
C ALA A 181 7.26 21.23 11.31
N LYS A 182 7.23 22.03 10.23
CA LYS A 182 7.24 23.49 10.29
C LYS A 182 5.86 24.12 10.29
N GLN A 183 4.91 23.50 9.59
CA GLN A 183 3.61 24.08 9.26
C GLN A 183 2.44 23.37 9.95
N CYS A 184 2.70 22.29 10.68
CA CYS A 184 1.66 21.54 11.39
C CYS A 184 1.98 21.36 12.88
N GLN A 185 0.95 21.04 13.65
CA GLN A 185 1.08 20.79 15.08
C GLN A 185 1.96 19.54 15.36
N PRO A 186 2.90 19.61 16.31
CA PRO A 186 3.84 18.51 16.60
C PRO A 186 3.19 17.16 16.94
N LEU A 187 2.02 17.17 17.61
CA LEU A 187 1.28 15.96 17.95
C LEU A 187 0.87 15.17 16.68
N TYR A 188 0.50 15.88 15.62
CA TYR A 188 0.09 15.27 14.35
C TYR A 188 1.28 14.78 13.52
N VAL A 189 2.46 15.41 13.66
CA VAL A 189 3.73 14.90 13.12
C VAL A 189 4.04 13.53 13.74
N LEU A 190 3.96 13.43 15.07
CA LEU A 190 4.18 12.18 15.80
C LEU A 190 3.13 11.13 15.43
N GLY A 191 1.87 11.56 15.27
CA GLY A 191 0.78 10.74 14.79
C GLY A 191 1.02 10.12 13.41
N CYS A 192 1.50 10.90 12.44
CA CYS A 192 1.78 10.42 11.09
C CYS A 192 3.06 9.57 10.99
N SER A 193 3.93 9.62 12.00
CA SER A 193 5.23 8.93 11.99
C SER A 193 5.16 7.41 11.72
N PRO A 194 4.19 6.63 12.25
CA PRO A 194 4.11 5.20 11.96
C PRO A 194 3.87 4.91 10.48
N PHE A 195 3.13 5.79 9.78
CA PHE A 195 2.92 5.63 8.34
C PHE A 195 4.23 5.81 7.57
N PHE A 196 5.03 6.83 7.89
CA PHE A 196 6.35 7.01 7.28
C PHE A 196 7.30 5.84 7.60
N MET A 197 7.29 5.35 8.84
CA MET A 197 8.08 4.18 9.24
C MET A 197 7.71 2.92 8.45
N LEU A 198 6.41 2.72 8.17
CA LEU A 198 5.96 1.61 7.33
C LEU A 198 6.53 1.70 5.91
N GLN A 199 6.60 2.89 5.32
CA GLN A 199 7.19 3.10 3.99
C GLN A 199 8.68 2.76 3.97
N TYR A 200 9.45 3.17 5.00
CA TYR A 200 10.87 2.83 5.11
C TYR A 200 11.08 1.33 5.31
N ALA A 201 10.25 0.69 6.12
CA ALA A 201 10.29 -0.76 6.30
C ALA A 201 10.05 -1.51 4.98
N TRP A 202 9.05 -1.08 4.19
CA TRP A 202 8.83 -1.64 2.85
C TRP A 202 10.00 -1.38 1.90
N PHE A 203 10.56 -0.18 1.89
CA PHE A 203 11.74 0.10 1.06
C PHE A 203 12.90 -0.83 1.43
N TYR A 204 13.17 -1.01 2.72
CA TYR A 204 14.21 -1.92 3.20
C TYR A 204 13.97 -3.35 2.70
N MET A 205 12.72 -3.84 2.76
CA MET A 205 12.36 -5.16 2.24
C MET A 205 12.55 -5.27 0.72
N ILE A 206 12.26 -4.22 -0.04
CA ILE A 206 12.47 -4.17 -1.49
C ILE A 206 13.97 -4.18 -1.79
N ALA A 207 14.73 -3.27 -1.17
CA ALA A 207 16.18 -3.16 -1.36
C ALA A 207 16.90 -4.46 -1.04
N ARG A 208 16.52 -5.15 0.05
CA ARG A 208 17.09 -6.46 0.42
C ARG A 208 16.87 -7.54 -0.65
N LYS A 209 15.76 -7.48 -1.40
CA LYS A 209 15.52 -8.41 -2.52
C LYS A 209 16.30 -8.05 -3.78
N LEU A 210 16.63 -6.77 -3.96
CA LEU A 210 17.37 -6.27 -5.12
C LEU A 210 18.88 -6.43 -4.95
N VAL A 211 19.39 -6.38 -3.72
CA VAL A 211 20.78 -6.72 -3.42
C VAL A 211 20.90 -8.25 -3.51
N PRO A 212 21.62 -8.80 -4.48
CA PRO A 212 21.88 -10.23 -4.50
C PRO A 212 22.60 -10.57 -3.20
N SER A 213 21.95 -11.36 -2.35
CA SER A 213 22.66 -11.98 -1.24
C SER A 213 23.75 -12.82 -1.89
N ALA A 214 25.02 -12.49 -1.58
CA ALA A 214 26.18 -13.30 -1.93
C ALA A 214 25.85 -14.78 -1.67
N PRO A 215 26.30 -15.71 -2.52
CA PRO A 215 25.90 -17.11 -2.43
C PRO A 215 26.07 -17.57 -0.99
N GLN A 216 24.96 -17.94 -0.35
CA GLN A 216 25.01 -18.74 0.86
C GLN A 216 25.73 -20.01 0.42
N GLY A 217 27.02 -20.11 0.80
CA GLY A 217 27.88 -21.21 0.44
C GLY A 217 27.14 -22.51 0.65
N GLU A 218 27.27 -23.40 -0.34
CA GLU A 218 26.85 -24.78 -0.24
C GLU A 218 27.13 -25.29 1.18
N GLN A 219 26.07 -25.46 1.97
CA GLN A 219 26.13 -26.40 3.07
C GLN A 219 26.37 -27.75 2.41
N THR A 220 27.64 -28.09 2.31
CA THR A 220 28.15 -29.41 2.01
C THR A 220 27.53 -30.31 3.06
N LYS A 221 26.40 -30.94 2.74
CA LYS A 221 25.84 -32.01 3.56
C LYS A 221 26.90 -33.10 3.60
N GLY A 222 27.53 -33.22 4.76
CA GLY A 222 28.56 -34.20 5.04
C GLY A 222 28.11 -35.58 4.57
N THR A 223 28.97 -36.19 3.78
CA THR A 223 29.00 -37.60 3.49
C THR A 223 29.19 -38.37 4.79
N PRO A 224 28.32 -39.33 5.16
CA PRO A 224 28.70 -40.41 6.05
C PRO A 224 29.21 -41.56 5.19
N THR A 225 30.52 -41.77 5.26
CA THR A 225 31.23 -42.93 4.76
C THR A 225 30.86 -44.15 5.62
N THR A 226 30.08 -45.07 5.07
CA THR A 226 30.04 -46.53 5.38
C THR A 226 29.10 -47.13 4.34
N GLY A 227 29.49 -47.97 3.39
CA GLY A 227 30.51 -49.01 3.48
C GLY A 227 29.88 -50.35 3.86
N GLU A 228 28.84 -50.81 3.16
CA GLU A 228 28.54 -52.25 3.10
C GLU A 228 27.87 -52.66 1.79
N ARG A 229 28.56 -53.54 1.07
CA ARG A 229 28.10 -54.26 -0.11
C ARG A 229 27.01 -55.25 0.28
N ARG A 230 25.92 -55.32 -0.49
CA ARG A 230 25.38 -56.61 -0.91
C ARG A 230 24.78 -56.51 -2.31
N ALA A 231 25.30 -57.37 -3.18
CA ALA A 231 24.96 -57.49 -4.58
C ALA A 231 23.73 -58.38 -4.80
N GLU A 232 23.15 -58.23 -5.99
CA GLU A 232 22.31 -59.17 -6.76
C GLU A 232 20.90 -59.44 -6.19
N THR A 233 19.80 -59.39 -6.96
CA THR A 233 19.60 -60.05 -8.26
C THR A 233 18.39 -59.44 -9.02
N GLU A 234 18.48 -59.45 -10.35
CA GLU A 234 17.41 -59.20 -11.33
C GLU A 234 16.11 -59.98 -11.07
N THR A 235 14.94 -59.39 -11.40
CA THR A 235 13.92 -60.06 -12.22
C THR A 235 12.85 -59.10 -12.77
N LYS A 236 12.93 -58.89 -14.08
CA LYS A 236 11.87 -58.90 -15.11
C LYS A 236 10.37 -58.78 -14.74
N LYS A 237 9.69 -57.99 -15.60
CA LYS A 237 8.38 -58.18 -16.28
C LYS A 237 7.16 -57.36 -15.83
N ASP A 238 6.74 -56.49 -16.76
CA ASP A 238 5.42 -56.41 -17.41
C ASP A 238 4.16 -56.60 -16.55
N ALA A 239 3.42 -55.51 -16.36
CA ALA A 239 2.02 -55.36 -16.78
C ALA A 239 1.63 -53.87 -16.77
#